data_AF-A0A318ZLM5-F1
#
_entry.id   AF-A0A318ZLM5-F1
#
_cell.length_a   1.000
_cell.length_b   1.000
_cell.length_c   1.000
_cell.angle_alpha   90.00
_cell.angle_beta   90.00
_cell.angle_gamma   90.00
#
_symmetry.space_group_name_H-M   'P 1'
#
loop_
_entity.id
_entity.type
_entity.pdbx_description
1 polymer ?
#
loop_
_entity_poly.entity_id
_entity_poly.type
_entity_poly.pdbx_seq_one_letter_code
_entity_poly.pdbx_strand_id
1 'polypeptide(L)'
;MPKGSLRASQYLSTAVHDLLSATIGDLVPLLNNVEIFKSGLNGKALAAQRIVQDAAARAGVKRFYPSDYGMHHAYSPPGKEDQMGYLHPTWNLKFTANEQCLHHPAILSGKMTNTLIGCGDFYNQPRETTWWSWANPGPPRQPRHPHRGRCGRQGRFHAHRRSGCVPCSDARASRAIGEPHAEFCERPHLL
;
A
#
# COMPACT_ATOMS: atom_id res chain seq x y z
N MET A 1 42.32 11.50 23.37
CA MET A 1 41.32 11.61 22.29
C MET A 1 39.99 12.05 22.87
N PRO A 2 39.60 13.34 22.80
CA PRO A 2 38.28 13.77 23.26
C PRO A 2 37.19 13.29 22.29
N LYS A 3 36.16 12.63 22.80
CA LYS A 3 34.96 12.29 22.02
C LYS A 3 34.13 13.57 21.82
N GLY A 4 34.35 14.26 20.70
CA GLY A 4 33.55 15.41 20.32
C GLY A 4 32.10 15.00 20.06
N SER A 5 31.20 15.30 21.00
CA SER A 5 29.77 15.28 20.73
C SER A 5 29.46 16.38 19.72
N LEU A 6 29.20 15.97 18.47
CA LEU A 6 28.73 16.87 17.43
C LEU A 6 27.38 17.45 17.86
N ARG A 7 27.34 18.75 18.17
CA ARG A 7 26.10 19.43 18.56
C ARG A 7 25.18 19.51 17.35
N ALA A 8 24.20 18.61 17.28
CA ALA A 8 23.23 18.53 16.19
C ALA A 8 22.47 19.86 15.92
N SER A 9 22.40 20.76 16.91
CA SER A 9 21.72 22.06 16.80
C SER A 9 22.35 23.06 15.82
N GLN A 10 23.55 22.81 15.28
CA GLN A 10 24.14 23.69 14.26
C GLN A 10 23.59 23.45 12.85
N TYR A 11 22.94 22.31 12.61
CA TYR A 11 22.44 21.90 11.28
C TYR A 11 20.94 21.56 11.27
N LEU A 12 20.23 21.85 12.37
CA LEU A 12 18.82 21.55 12.55
C LEU A 12 18.09 22.77 13.12
N SER A 13 17.18 23.32 12.34
CA SER A 13 16.11 24.20 12.81
C SER A 13 14.82 23.40 13.00
N THR A 14 14.00 23.80 13.98
CA THR A 14 12.68 23.23 14.21
C THR A 14 11.63 24.33 14.24
N ALA A 15 10.45 24.04 13.71
CA ALA A 15 9.28 24.92 13.72
C ALA A 15 8.03 24.07 14.03
N VAL A 16 7.05 24.65 14.70
CA VAL A 16 5.79 23.98 15.08
C VAL A 16 4.65 24.70 14.39
N HIS A 17 3.92 23.98 13.54
CA HIS A 17 2.76 24.48 12.80
C HIS A 17 1.65 23.42 12.76
N ASP A 18 0.39 23.85 12.89
CA ASP A 18 -0.75 22.98 12.63
C ASP A 18 -1.00 22.87 11.13
N LEU A 19 -0.66 21.72 10.55
CA LEU A 19 -0.83 21.44 9.13
C LEU A 19 -2.29 21.21 8.72
N LEU A 20 -3.22 21.03 9.66
CA LEU A 20 -4.65 20.87 9.38
C LEU A 20 -5.35 22.21 9.16
N SER A 21 -4.82 23.30 9.73
CA SER A 21 -5.33 24.66 9.54
C SER A 21 -4.45 25.55 8.66
N ALA A 22 -3.18 25.17 8.42
CA ALA A 22 -2.25 25.97 7.63
C ALA A 22 -2.66 26.10 6.16
N THR A 23 -2.52 27.31 5.62
CA THR A 23 -2.64 27.59 4.19
C THR A 23 -1.29 27.43 3.48
N ILE A 24 -1.32 27.39 2.15
CA ILE A 24 -0.12 27.46 1.31
C ILE A 24 0.72 28.71 1.65
N GLY A 25 0.07 29.83 2.00
CA GLY A 25 0.74 31.09 2.34
C GLY A 25 1.55 31.01 3.64
N ASP A 26 1.07 30.26 4.62
CA ASP A 26 1.74 30.09 5.92
C ASP A 26 2.97 29.18 5.81
N LEU A 27 2.94 28.22 4.88
CA LEU A 27 3.99 27.21 4.72
C LEU A 27 5.13 27.65 3.79
N VAL A 28 4.86 28.47 2.76
CA VAL A 28 5.90 28.92 1.81
C VAL A 28 7.11 29.59 2.49
N PRO A 29 6.96 30.50 3.46
CA PRO A 29 8.10 31.11 4.15
C PRO A 29 9.04 30.12 4.84
N LEU A 30 8.48 29.01 5.35
CA LEU A 30 9.22 27.92 6.02
C LEU A 30 10.02 27.06 5.05
N LEU A 31 9.66 27.09 3.76
CA LEU A 31 10.24 26.27 2.70
C LEU A 31 11.18 27.07 1.78
N ASN A 32 11.39 28.36 2.06
CA ASN A 32 12.38 29.18 1.37
C ASN A 32 13.78 28.57 1.52
N ASN A 33 14.51 28.49 0.40
CA ASN A 33 15.83 27.86 0.30
C ASN A 33 15.88 26.36 0.64
N VAL A 34 14.74 25.67 0.71
CA VAL A 34 14.67 24.20 0.84
C VAL A 34 14.72 23.57 -0.55
N GLU A 35 15.75 22.76 -0.82
CA GLU A 35 15.85 22.02 -2.10
C GLU A 35 15.04 20.72 -2.11
N ILE A 36 14.91 20.08 -0.95
CA ILE A 36 14.32 18.74 -0.79
C ILE A 36 13.34 18.75 0.38
N PHE A 37 12.08 18.36 0.11
CA PHE A 37 11.07 18.14 1.14
C PHE A 37 10.81 16.64 1.37
N LYS A 38 10.64 16.23 2.63
CA LYS A 38 10.29 14.86 3.04
C LYS A 38 9.09 14.88 3.99
N SER A 39 7.98 14.29 3.56
CA SER A 39 6.72 14.23 4.30
C SER A 39 6.67 12.99 5.19
N GLY A 40 6.66 13.17 6.52
CA GLY A 40 6.44 12.10 7.50
C GLY A 40 4.99 11.95 7.96
N LEU A 41 4.02 12.49 7.22
CA LEU A 41 2.63 12.65 7.66
C LEU A 41 1.90 11.31 7.83
N ASN A 42 1.06 11.21 8.87
CA ASN A 42 0.26 10.02 9.15
C ASN A 42 -1.14 10.40 9.66
N GLY A 43 -2.03 9.40 9.77
CA GLY A 43 -3.40 9.59 10.26
C GLY A 43 -4.14 10.74 9.55
N LYS A 44 -4.76 11.64 10.32
CA LYS A 44 -5.48 12.81 9.81
C LYS A 44 -4.57 13.79 9.04
N ALA A 45 -3.28 13.86 9.37
CA ALA A 45 -2.34 14.80 8.74
C ALA A 45 -2.02 14.45 7.27
N LEU A 46 -2.34 13.24 6.80
CA LEU A 46 -2.25 12.90 5.38
C LEU A 46 -3.11 13.81 4.49
N ALA A 47 -4.21 14.36 4.99
CA ALA A 47 -5.04 15.33 4.26
C ALA A 47 -4.28 16.62 3.89
N ALA A 48 -3.30 17.02 4.71
CA ALA A 48 -2.47 18.20 4.46
C ALA A 48 -1.37 17.97 3.41
N GLN A 49 -1.12 16.71 3.01
CA GLN A 49 0.02 16.36 2.16
C GLN A 49 0.03 17.11 0.82
N ARG A 50 -1.15 17.33 0.22
CA ARG A 50 -1.26 18.09 -1.01
C ARG A 50 -0.93 19.58 -0.81
N ILE A 51 -1.48 20.21 0.23
CA ILE A 51 -1.23 21.61 0.60
C ILE A 51 0.27 21.85 0.83
N VAL A 52 0.93 20.92 1.53
CA VAL A 52 2.38 20.96 1.77
C VAL A 52 3.18 20.85 0.46
N GLN A 53 2.73 20.04 -0.50
CA GLN A 53 3.38 19.95 -1.81
C GLN A 53 3.15 21.20 -2.68
N ASP A 54 1.94 21.76 -2.69
CA ASP A 54 1.63 23.01 -3.41
C ASP A 54 2.50 24.16 -2.85
N ALA A 55 2.69 24.23 -1.52
CA ALA A 55 3.60 25.17 -0.87
C ALA A 55 5.08 24.92 -1.21
N ALA A 56 5.54 23.66 -1.19
CA ALA A 56 6.89 23.28 -1.60
C ALA A 56 7.16 23.69 -3.07
N ALA A 57 6.20 23.48 -3.96
CA ALA A 57 6.31 23.87 -5.36
C ALA A 57 6.38 25.40 -5.54
N ARG A 58 5.59 26.15 -4.77
CA ARG A 58 5.62 27.62 -4.77
C ARG A 58 6.90 28.19 -4.18
N ALA A 59 7.51 27.54 -3.19
CA ALA A 59 8.83 27.87 -2.65
C ALA A 59 10.00 27.42 -3.55
N GLY A 60 9.73 26.65 -4.60
CA GLY A 60 10.72 26.24 -5.60
C GLY A 60 11.50 24.96 -5.27
N VAL A 61 11.04 24.17 -4.30
CA VAL A 61 11.60 22.85 -3.90
C VAL A 61 11.75 21.93 -5.12
N LYS A 62 12.93 21.31 -5.27
CA LYS A 62 13.32 20.51 -6.45
C LYS A 62 12.97 19.02 -6.31
N ARG A 63 12.87 18.50 -5.09
CA ARG A 63 12.48 17.10 -4.85
C ARG A 63 11.51 16.96 -3.68
N PHE A 64 10.46 16.19 -3.89
CA PHE A 64 9.43 15.89 -2.91
C PHE A 64 9.32 14.39 -2.68
N TYR A 65 9.48 13.98 -1.43
CA TYR A 65 9.20 12.62 -0.97
C TYR A 65 7.87 12.67 -0.18
N PRO A 66 6.74 12.17 -0.72
CA PRO A 66 5.50 12.08 0.03
C PRO A 66 5.62 11.02 1.15
N SER A 67 4.69 11.08 2.10
CA SER A 67 4.56 10.05 3.12
C SER A 67 4.01 8.80 2.47
N ASP A 68 4.92 7.84 2.29
CA ASP A 68 4.67 6.62 1.54
C ASP A 68 5.12 5.41 2.36
N TYR A 69 6.40 5.38 2.75
CA TYR A 69 7.02 4.61 3.84
C TYR A 69 6.20 3.41 4.32
N GLY A 70 6.08 2.38 3.47
CA GLY A 70 5.22 1.23 3.72
C GLY A 70 5.31 0.19 2.60
N MET A 71 4.19 -0.49 2.32
CA MET A 71 4.08 -1.49 1.26
C MET A 71 3.15 -1.04 0.13
N HIS A 72 3.52 -1.39 -1.10
CA HIS A 72 2.72 -1.14 -2.32
C HIS A 72 2.03 -2.40 -2.85
N HIS A 73 2.32 -3.56 -2.27
CA HIS A 73 1.67 -4.81 -2.66
C HIS A 73 0.27 -4.88 -2.05
N ALA A 74 -0.72 -5.27 -2.85
CA ALA A 74 -2.01 -5.68 -2.32
C ALA A 74 -1.83 -6.93 -1.45
N TYR A 75 -2.65 -7.04 -0.39
CA TYR A 75 -2.67 -8.25 0.43
C TYR A 75 -3.45 -9.36 -0.29
N SER A 76 -2.82 -10.52 -0.48
CA SER A 76 -3.51 -11.73 -0.93
C SER A 76 -3.54 -12.75 0.22
N PRO A 77 -4.72 -13.09 0.75
CA PRO A 77 -4.83 -14.02 1.87
C PRO A 77 -4.41 -15.44 1.47
N PRO A 78 -3.57 -16.12 2.27
CA PRO A 78 -3.09 -17.46 1.95
C PRO A 78 -4.26 -18.46 1.95
N GLY A 79 -4.33 -19.29 0.91
CA GLY A 79 -5.29 -20.39 0.81
C GLY A 79 -6.70 -20.02 0.36
N LYS A 80 -6.96 -18.78 -0.10
CA LYS A 80 -8.21 -18.45 -0.81
C LYS A 80 -8.13 -18.80 -2.30
N GLU A 81 -9.24 -19.30 -2.83
CA GLU A 81 -9.41 -19.64 -4.26
C GLU A 81 -9.66 -18.42 -5.15
N ASP A 82 -10.08 -17.29 -4.58
CA ASP A 82 -10.45 -16.07 -5.31
C ASP A 82 -9.27 -15.38 -6.02
N GLN A 83 -8.03 -15.63 -5.57
CA GLN A 83 -6.79 -14.98 -6.03
C GLN A 83 -6.83 -13.45 -6.02
N MET A 84 -7.70 -12.85 -5.20
CA MET A 84 -7.91 -11.39 -5.20
C MET A 84 -6.87 -10.65 -4.37
N GLY A 85 -6.58 -9.42 -4.79
CA GLY A 85 -5.81 -8.44 -4.01
C GLY A 85 -6.75 -7.59 -3.16
N TYR A 86 -6.50 -7.54 -1.86
CA TYR A 86 -7.25 -6.76 -0.88
C TYR A 86 -6.39 -5.58 -0.40
N LEU A 87 -7.01 -4.43 -0.16
CA LEU A 87 -6.33 -3.21 0.29
C LEU A 87 -7.00 -2.68 1.56
N HIS A 88 -6.21 -2.46 2.61
CA HIS A 88 -6.73 -1.88 3.86
C HIS A 88 -7.20 -0.42 3.61
N PRO A 89 -8.36 0.03 4.12
CA PRO A 89 -8.89 1.37 3.82
C PRO A 89 -7.93 2.52 4.13
N THR A 90 -7.14 2.44 5.21
CA THR A 90 -6.12 3.46 5.54
C THR A 90 -4.96 3.46 4.53
N TRP A 91 -4.64 2.32 3.93
CA TRP A 91 -3.64 2.25 2.85
C TRP A 91 -4.20 2.84 1.56
N ASN A 92 -5.49 2.64 1.27
CA ASN A 92 -6.17 3.29 0.15
C ASN A 92 -6.15 4.83 0.28
N LEU A 93 -6.42 5.37 1.47
CA LEU A 93 -6.29 6.83 1.74
C LEU A 93 -4.88 7.34 1.44
N LYS A 94 -3.84 6.57 1.82
CA LYS A 94 -2.44 6.91 1.56
C LYS A 94 -2.12 6.82 0.06
N PHE A 95 -2.65 5.81 -0.63
CA PHE A 95 -2.50 5.64 -2.07
C PHE A 95 -3.10 6.83 -2.84
N THR A 96 -4.36 7.20 -2.57
CA THR A 96 -5.01 8.37 -3.18
C THR A 96 -4.26 9.67 -2.89
N ALA A 97 -3.75 9.86 -1.67
CA ALA A 97 -2.93 11.04 -1.35
C ALA A 97 -1.59 11.05 -2.13
N ASN A 98 -0.97 9.89 -2.36
CA ASN A 98 0.29 9.79 -3.10
C ASN A 98 0.08 9.91 -4.62
N GLU A 99 -1.04 9.42 -5.15
CA GLU A 99 -1.50 9.64 -6.52
C GLU A 99 -1.68 11.14 -6.82
N GLN A 100 -2.36 11.88 -5.95
CA GLN A 100 -2.47 13.34 -6.05
C GLN A 100 -1.11 14.05 -6.05
N CYS A 101 -0.08 13.46 -5.42
CA CYS A 101 1.28 13.97 -5.41
C CYS A 101 2.12 13.59 -6.63
N LEU A 102 1.85 12.45 -7.26
CA LEU A 102 2.44 12.04 -8.53
C LEU A 102 1.98 12.95 -9.67
N HIS A 103 0.69 13.28 -9.71
CA HIS A 103 0.07 14.10 -10.75
C HIS A 103 0.10 15.62 -10.45
N HIS A 104 0.89 16.07 -9.48
CA HIS A 104 1.02 17.48 -9.14
C HIS A 104 1.63 18.30 -10.31
N PRO A 105 1.10 19.49 -10.67
CA PRO A 105 1.54 20.24 -11.86
C PRO A 105 3.04 20.55 -11.95
N ALA A 106 3.71 20.78 -10.81
CA ALA A 106 5.17 20.98 -10.80
C ALA A 106 5.97 19.70 -11.09
N ILE A 107 5.41 18.51 -10.84
CA ILE A 107 5.99 17.22 -11.26
C ILE A 107 5.81 17.07 -12.77
N LEU A 108 4.58 17.23 -13.26
CA LEU A 108 4.25 17.09 -14.68
C LEU A 108 5.01 18.09 -15.58
N SER A 109 5.31 19.29 -15.08
CA SER A 109 6.11 20.30 -15.79
C SER A 109 7.63 20.19 -15.55
N GLY A 110 8.11 19.16 -14.87
CA GLY A 110 9.54 18.92 -14.60
C GLY A 110 10.21 19.93 -13.65
N LYS A 111 9.44 20.81 -12.99
CA LYS A 111 9.95 21.82 -12.03
C LYS A 111 10.31 21.21 -10.66
N MET A 112 9.75 20.05 -10.35
CA MET A 112 9.95 19.27 -9.13
C MET A 112 10.02 17.78 -9.50
N THR A 113 10.80 17.00 -8.76
CA THR A 113 10.88 15.54 -8.89
C THR A 113 10.20 14.84 -7.72
N ASN A 114 9.60 13.67 -7.96
CA ASN A 114 8.93 12.83 -6.97
C ASN A 114 9.79 11.57 -6.72
N THR A 115 9.77 11.03 -5.50
CA THR A 115 10.19 9.65 -5.25
C THR A 115 9.31 9.02 -4.17
N LEU A 116 8.56 7.98 -4.55
CA LEU A 116 7.87 7.08 -3.62
C LEU A 116 8.89 6.14 -2.95
N ILE A 117 8.63 5.75 -1.70
CA ILE A 117 9.53 4.91 -0.89
C ILE A 117 8.71 3.79 -0.22
N GLY A 118 8.61 2.65 -0.91
CA GLY A 118 8.15 1.41 -0.31
C GLY A 118 9.25 0.77 0.53
N CYS A 119 9.30 1.06 1.83
CA CYS A 119 10.30 0.51 2.76
C CYS A 119 9.88 -0.79 3.47
N GLY A 120 8.68 -1.30 3.22
CA GLY A 120 8.17 -2.49 3.88
C GLY A 120 7.63 -2.19 5.29
N ASP A 121 7.95 -3.07 6.23
CA ASP A 121 7.53 -2.97 7.64
C ASP A 121 8.70 -2.51 8.54
N PHE A 122 8.40 -1.94 9.69
CA PHE A 122 9.39 -1.47 10.65
C PHE A 122 9.78 -2.59 11.63
N TYR A 123 11.05 -3.01 11.58
CA TYR A 123 11.61 -4.07 12.43
C TYR A 123 11.43 -3.90 13.95
N ASN A 124 11.10 -2.70 14.43
CA ASN A 124 10.92 -2.38 15.85
C ASN A 124 9.44 -2.18 16.26
N GLN A 125 8.48 -2.57 15.43
CA GLN A 125 7.05 -2.58 15.75
C GLN A 125 6.56 -4.00 16.05
N PRO A 126 5.44 -4.16 16.78
CA PRO A 126 4.74 -5.44 16.85
C PRO A 126 4.34 -5.90 15.45
N ARG A 127 4.63 -7.17 15.12
CA ARG A 127 4.22 -7.75 13.83
C ARG A 127 2.70 -7.75 13.72
N GLU A 128 2.21 -7.19 12.63
CA GLU A 128 0.80 -7.29 12.28
C GLU A 128 0.53 -8.67 11.63
N THR A 129 -0.60 -9.29 11.97
CA THR A 129 -0.89 -10.71 11.70
C THR A 129 -2.01 -10.95 10.68
N THR A 130 -2.68 -9.90 10.20
CA THR A 130 -3.88 -10.00 9.35
C THR A 130 -3.60 -9.66 7.89
N TRP A 131 -2.78 -8.64 7.63
CA TRP A 131 -2.46 -8.11 6.29
C TRP A 131 -1.05 -8.48 5.81
N TRP A 132 -0.20 -9.04 6.67
CA TRP A 132 1.15 -9.46 6.32
C TRP A 132 1.29 -10.99 6.31
N SER A 133 1.13 -11.59 5.13
CA SER A 133 1.19 -13.05 4.92
C SER A 133 2.52 -13.70 5.33
N TRP A 134 3.64 -12.96 5.27
CA TRP A 134 4.97 -13.45 5.69
C TRP A 134 5.26 -13.22 7.19
N ALA A 135 4.49 -12.38 7.88
CA ALA A 135 4.66 -12.15 9.32
C ALA A 135 4.09 -13.31 10.16
N ASN A 136 3.14 -14.08 9.60
CA ASN A 136 2.65 -15.33 10.17
C ASN A 136 3.65 -16.47 9.96
N PRO A 137 4.27 -17.03 11.02
CA PRO A 137 5.37 -18.00 10.93
C PRO A 137 4.92 -19.43 10.58
N GLY A 138 3.69 -19.62 10.10
CA GLY A 138 3.14 -20.94 9.79
C GLY A 138 2.65 -21.01 8.34
N PRO A 139 3.18 -21.90 7.48
CA PRO A 139 2.38 -22.36 6.36
C PRO A 139 1.08 -22.96 6.90
N PRO A 140 -0.06 -22.84 6.19
CA PRO A 140 -1.27 -23.56 6.54
C PRO A 140 -0.92 -25.04 6.75
N ARG A 141 -1.33 -25.64 7.87
CA ARG A 141 -1.17 -27.08 8.08
C ARG A 141 -1.89 -27.77 6.92
N GLN A 142 -1.14 -28.26 5.93
CA GLN A 142 -1.75 -29.01 4.85
C GLN A 142 -2.56 -30.15 5.46
N PRO A 143 -3.82 -30.36 5.03
CA PRO A 143 -4.54 -31.57 5.37
C PRO A 143 -3.63 -32.74 5.00
N ARG A 144 -3.30 -33.59 5.97
CA ARG A 144 -2.54 -34.80 5.68
C ARG A 144 -3.44 -35.65 4.78
N HIS A 145 -3.22 -35.60 3.47
CA HIS A 145 -3.88 -36.51 2.55
C HIS A 145 -3.62 -37.93 3.07
N PRO A 146 -4.66 -38.72 3.40
CA PRO A 146 -4.45 -40.09 3.82
C PRO A 146 -3.70 -40.79 2.69
N HIS A 147 -2.59 -41.44 3.01
CA HIS A 147 -1.71 -42.09 2.03
C HIS A 147 -2.54 -43.00 1.13
N ARG A 148 -2.87 -42.55 -0.09
CA ARG A 148 -3.38 -43.44 -1.12
C ARG A 148 -2.24 -44.39 -1.47
N GLY A 149 -2.43 -45.65 -1.12
CA GLY A 149 -1.44 -46.70 -1.30
C GLY A 149 -0.96 -46.78 -2.76
N ARG A 150 0.26 -47.31 -2.94
CA ARG A 150 0.84 -47.56 -4.26
C ARG A 150 -0.15 -48.34 -5.13
N CYS A 151 -0.65 -47.73 -6.19
CA CYS A 151 -1.19 -48.45 -7.34
C CYS A 151 -0.33 -48.09 -8.55
N GLY A 152 0.64 -48.96 -8.84
CA GLY A 152 1.42 -48.83 -10.06
C GLY A 152 0.64 -49.37 -11.25
N ARG A 153 0.57 -48.61 -12.34
CA ARG A 153 0.32 -49.14 -13.70
C ARG A 153 1.03 -48.27 -14.72
N GLN A 154 1.68 -48.94 -15.67
CA GLN A 154 2.37 -48.32 -16.79
C GLN A 154 1.36 -47.67 -17.75
N GLY A 155 1.68 -46.49 -18.27
CA GLY A 155 0.93 -45.83 -19.34
C GLY A 155 1.89 -45.39 -20.45
N ARG A 156 1.80 -46.02 -21.62
CA ARG A 156 2.57 -45.62 -22.81
C ARG A 156 1.98 -44.33 -23.39
N PHE A 157 2.84 -43.42 -23.82
CA PHE A 157 2.42 -42.29 -24.65
C PHE A 157 2.10 -42.76 -26.07
N HIS A 158 0.90 -42.47 -26.55
CA HIS A 158 0.59 -42.41 -27.98
C HIS A 158 0.10 -41.02 -28.33
N ALA A 159 0.81 -40.34 -29.23
CA ALA A 159 0.39 -39.07 -29.79
C ALA A 159 -0.64 -39.30 -30.91
N HIS A 160 -1.69 -38.48 -30.97
CA HIS A 160 -2.58 -38.41 -32.13
C HIS A 160 -2.81 -36.95 -32.58
N ARG A 161 -2.96 -36.79 -33.90
CA ARG A 161 -3.04 -35.50 -34.61
C ARG A 161 -4.32 -34.72 -34.30
N ARG A 162 -4.23 -33.39 -34.53
CA ARG A 162 -5.36 -32.45 -34.61
C ARG A 162 -6.27 -32.75 -35.81
N SER A 163 -7.58 -32.54 -35.64
CA SER A 163 -8.51 -32.07 -36.68
C SER A 163 -9.85 -31.66 -36.06
N GLY A 164 -10.42 -30.51 -36.45
CA GLY A 164 -11.86 -30.24 -36.29
C GLY A 164 -12.28 -28.95 -35.54
N CYS A 165 -12.98 -28.08 -36.24
CA CYS A 165 -13.94 -27.07 -35.76
C CYS A 165 -15.24 -27.30 -36.59
N VAL A 166 -16.44 -26.77 -36.35
CA VAL A 166 -17.09 -25.69 -35.54
C VAL A 166 -18.59 -26.16 -35.35
N PRO A 167 -19.62 -25.39 -34.89
CA PRO A 167 -19.70 -24.03 -34.30
C PRO A 167 -20.54 -23.90 -32.99
N CYS A 168 -20.52 -22.66 -32.49
CA CYS A 168 -21.47 -21.89 -31.67
C CYS A 168 -22.97 -22.32 -31.52
N SER A 169 -23.44 -22.37 -30.27
CA SER A 169 -24.78 -22.00 -29.73
C SER A 169 -24.73 -22.21 -28.19
N ASP A 170 -25.42 -21.51 -27.28
CA ASP A 170 -26.42 -20.43 -27.35
C ASP A 170 -26.20 -19.41 -26.22
N ALA A 171 -26.71 -18.19 -26.38
CA ALA A 171 -26.80 -17.21 -25.30
C ALA A 171 -28.13 -17.34 -24.52
N ARG A 172 -28.07 -17.39 -23.19
CA ARG A 172 -29.20 -16.99 -22.31
C ARG A 172 -28.72 -16.20 -21.12
N ALA A 173 -29.14 -14.94 -21.07
CA ALA A 173 -29.10 -14.11 -19.87
C ALA A 173 -30.38 -14.30 -19.06
N SER A 174 -30.26 -14.28 -17.72
CA SER A 174 -31.38 -14.11 -16.79
C SER A 174 -30.90 -13.34 -15.55
N ARG A 175 -31.68 -12.34 -15.12
CA ARG A 175 -31.43 -11.52 -13.92
C ARG A 175 -32.27 -12.01 -12.73
N ALA A 176 -31.69 -11.94 -11.52
CA ALA A 176 -32.31 -11.62 -10.22
C ALA A 176 -31.12 -11.39 -9.26
N ILE A 177 -30.82 -10.20 -8.72
CA ILE A 177 -31.57 -9.38 -7.75
C ILE A 177 -31.99 -10.20 -6.52
N GLY A 178 -31.25 -10.02 -5.43
CA GLY A 178 -31.53 -10.53 -4.08
C GLY A 178 -30.45 -10.01 -3.13
N GLU A 179 -30.85 -9.22 -2.14
CA GLU A 179 -29.94 -8.62 -1.15
C GLU A 179 -29.51 -9.65 -0.09
N PRO A 180 -28.26 -9.63 0.40
CA PRO A 180 -27.87 -10.42 1.57
C PRO A 180 -28.22 -9.66 2.87
N HIS A 181 -29.06 -10.27 3.71
CA HIS A 181 -29.18 -9.91 5.13
C HIS A 181 -27.81 -10.01 5.82
N ALA A 182 -27.44 -8.99 6.59
CA ALA A 182 -26.27 -9.05 7.46
C ALA A 182 -26.71 -9.50 8.87
N GLU A 183 -26.41 -10.75 9.24
CA GLU A 183 -26.50 -11.20 10.63
C GLU A 183 -25.34 -10.61 11.45
N PHE A 184 -25.69 -9.78 12.43
CA PHE A 184 -24.76 -9.25 13.42
C PHE A 184 -24.59 -10.28 14.54
N CYS A 185 -23.45 -10.96 14.61
CA CYS A 185 -23.14 -11.89 15.70
C CYS A 185 -22.29 -11.18 16.76
N GLU A 186 -22.95 -10.73 17.83
CA GLU A 186 -22.27 -10.11 18.97
C GLU A 186 -21.35 -11.12 19.68
N ARG A 187 -20.12 -10.69 19.99
CA ARG A 187 -19.23 -11.47 20.87
C ARG A 187 -19.56 -11.14 22.33
N PRO A 188 -19.77 -12.13 23.21
CA PRO A 188 -19.91 -11.86 24.63
C PRO A 188 -18.57 -11.39 25.20
N HIS A 189 -18.64 -10.38 26.07
CA HIS A 189 -17.52 -9.97 26.92
C HIS A 189 -17.15 -11.10 27.88
N LEU A 190 -15.84 -11.32 28.06
CA LEU A 190 -15.30 -11.96 29.25
C LEU A 190 -14.19 -11.07 29.82
N LEU A 191 -14.23 -10.94 31.15
CA LEU A 191 -13.31 -10.21 32.02
C LEU A 191 -11.98 -10.97 32.18
#